data_AF-A0A2V9ITL6-F1
#
_entry.id   AF-A0A2V9ITL6-F1
#
_cell.length_a   1.000
_cell.length_b   1.000
_cell.length_c   1.000
_cell.angle_alpha   90.00
_cell.angle_beta   90.00
_cell.angle_gamma   90.00
#
_symmetry.space_group_name_H-M   'P 1'
#
loop_
_entity.id
_entity.type
_entity.pdbx_description
1 polymer ?
#
loop_
_entity_poly.entity_id
_entity_poly.type
_entity_poly.pdbx_seq_one_letter_code
_entity_poly.pdbx_strand_id
1 'polypeptide(L)'
;MRRDDERGAALVMALLALCAFSLLTAAIAFTVQGETKSSANYKYGQGAYYVANAGIQRSLAWFNSGYTPVVAAYTYASTRDALQFGGQDVVLGGQTGVTSNYPNSTMATSFTSVLGQPKTLTGDSSNATLTSGDYTSNATLLRSTAGTFLDTTTFTTGASALERWRIDAFGWWGTAANPLGTSEVSAVIERTASPFWDKAVWVRTSANFSGNPVGSYVDAYDSALGPYGGTNISNTSFGSNGDVTLGGFARINGDLFYGPTGTFNNNVQAGWTSVTGQVTQLPAKRVFPPIPNFSVGTTDPPVPKGVSTTIPSGSYRNIAVPQDTNITLTGGTYYIDNFTLSRGATITLSAGVNTTLFIKSGLTFNQGAVLNSSDPSLFQIYYAGTNAATVSLKTTGSYYGTIYAPNATLSLSGGTGFYGSFIADTLVASGGSAIHYNKALGTKSLALGPFRIMTWTQKSY
;
A
#
# COMPACT_ATOMS: atom_id res chain seq x y z
N MET A 1 35.20 93.95 28.21
CA MET A 1 35.39 93.05 27.05
C MET A 1 34.05 92.87 26.39
N ARG A 2 33.90 93.38 25.16
CA ARG A 2 32.63 93.54 24.46
C ARG A 2 32.46 92.37 23.49
N ARG A 3 31.46 91.51 23.70
CA ARG A 3 31.10 90.36 22.84
C ARG A 3 30.17 90.87 21.73
N ASP A 4 30.70 91.29 20.59
CA ASP A 4 29.87 91.79 19.46
C ASP A 4 30.04 90.99 18.15
N ASP A 5 30.72 89.82 18.12
CA ASP A 5 31.02 89.09 16.85
C ASP A 5 30.34 87.72 16.62
N GLU A 6 29.49 87.20 17.51
CA GLU A 6 28.94 85.82 17.34
C GLU A 6 27.63 85.72 16.52
N ARG A 7 27.11 86.84 15.99
CA ARG A 7 25.78 86.86 15.35
C ARG A 7 25.68 86.08 14.02
N GLY A 8 26.80 85.78 13.36
CA GLY A 8 26.85 84.97 12.13
C GLY A 8 27.14 83.48 12.34
N ALA A 9 27.85 83.12 13.42
CA ALA A 9 28.26 81.73 13.68
C ALA A 9 27.07 80.83 14.06
N ALA A 10 26.07 81.39 14.75
CA ALA A 10 24.84 80.67 15.11
C ALA A 10 24.05 80.20 13.88
N LEU A 11 23.99 81.00 12.81
CA LEU A 11 23.32 80.64 11.56
C LEU A 11 24.05 79.51 10.84
N VAL A 12 25.39 79.56 10.79
CA VAL A 12 26.22 78.52 10.17
C VAL A 12 26.13 77.20 10.95
N MET A 13 26.17 77.26 12.29
CA MET A 13 25.99 76.08 13.15
C MET A 13 24.58 75.50 13.03
N ALA A 14 23.54 76.34 12.91
CA ALA A 14 22.17 75.89 12.67
C ALA A 14 22.01 75.24 11.29
N LEU A 15 22.64 75.80 10.23
CA LEU A 15 22.64 75.21 8.90
C LEU A 15 23.41 73.88 8.84
N LEU A 16 24.55 73.79 9.53
CA LEU A 16 25.31 72.54 9.66
C LEU A 16 24.52 71.50 10.44
N ALA A 17 23.83 71.89 11.52
CA ALA A 17 22.96 71.00 12.28
C ALA A 17 21.77 70.51 11.43
N LEU A 18 21.11 71.40 10.67
CA LEU A 18 20.03 71.04 9.74
C LEU A 18 20.52 70.10 8.63
N CYS A 19 21.73 70.31 8.11
CA CYS A 19 22.34 69.43 7.13
C CYS A 19 22.67 68.05 7.74
N ALA A 20 23.18 68.01 8.97
CA ALA A 20 23.41 66.75 9.68
C ALA A 20 22.09 66.00 9.95
N PHE A 21 21.03 66.71 10.35
CA PHE A 21 19.71 66.10 10.56
C PHE A 21 19.07 65.59 9.26
N SER A 22 19.23 66.30 8.14
CA SER A 22 18.70 65.84 6.85
C SER A 22 19.43 64.60 6.35
N LEU A 23 20.76 64.54 6.51
CA LEU A 23 21.56 63.35 6.21
C LEU A 23 21.17 62.15 7.08
N LEU A 24 20.97 62.37 8.38
CA LEU A 24 20.51 61.32 9.30
C LEU A 24 19.11 60.82 8.93
N THR A 25 18.19 61.73 8.60
CA THR A 25 16.82 61.39 8.19
C THR A 25 16.83 60.60 6.89
N ALA A 26 17.64 60.99 5.91
CA ALA A 26 17.80 60.26 4.66
C ALA A 26 18.38 58.86 4.90
N ALA A 27 19.40 58.72 5.74
CA ALA A 27 19.99 57.44 6.09
C ALA A 27 18.97 56.51 6.76
N ILE A 28 18.19 57.00 7.72
CA ILE A 28 17.10 56.25 8.35
C ILE A 28 16.07 55.82 7.31
N ALA A 29 15.65 56.72 6.42
CA ALA A 29 14.68 56.41 5.38
C ALA A 29 15.18 55.32 4.41
N PHE A 30 16.45 55.34 4.02
CA PHE A 30 17.05 54.29 3.18
C PHE A 30 17.13 52.95 3.92
N THR A 31 17.51 52.93 5.20
CA THR A 31 17.53 51.71 6.02
C THR A 31 16.12 51.12 6.16
N VAL A 32 15.13 51.93 6.51
CA VAL A 32 13.73 51.49 6.66
C VAL A 32 13.18 50.96 5.33
N GLN A 33 13.47 51.61 4.21
CA GLN A 33 13.09 51.09 2.89
C GLN A 33 13.79 49.77 2.56
N GLY A 34 15.06 49.63 2.90
CA GLY A 34 15.83 48.38 2.74
C GLY A 34 15.25 47.24 3.56
N GLU A 35 14.99 47.48 4.85
CA GLU A 35 14.37 46.50 5.76
C GLU A 35 12.95 46.14 5.32
N THR A 36 12.15 47.11 4.88
CA THR A 36 10.79 46.88 4.39
C THR A 36 10.80 46.00 3.15
N LYS A 37 11.68 46.27 2.18
CA LYS A 37 11.82 45.45 0.96
C LYS A 37 12.34 44.05 1.28
N SER A 38 13.36 43.95 2.14
CA SER A 38 13.91 42.65 2.58
C SER A 38 12.84 41.81 3.27
N SER A 39 12.08 42.41 4.20
CA SER A 39 11.00 41.75 4.92
C SER A 39 9.86 41.32 3.99
N ALA A 40 9.49 42.16 3.02
CA ALA A 40 8.49 41.83 2.02
C ALA A 40 8.95 40.66 1.13
N ASN A 41 10.19 40.70 0.63
CA ASN A 41 10.77 39.63 -0.18
C ASN A 41 10.82 38.31 0.59
N TYR A 42 11.23 38.35 1.87
CA TYR A 42 11.21 37.17 2.72
C TYR A 42 9.79 36.63 2.91
N LYS A 43 8.82 37.48 3.24
CA LYS A 43 7.42 37.10 3.40
C LYS A 43 6.84 36.47 2.13
N TYR A 44 7.03 37.10 0.97
CA TYR A 44 6.50 36.61 -0.29
C TYR A 44 7.22 35.36 -0.79
N GLY A 45 8.53 35.27 -0.57
CA GLY A 45 9.30 34.04 -0.85
C GLY A 45 8.81 32.86 -0.01
N GLN A 46 8.56 33.06 1.28
CA GLN A 46 7.96 32.04 2.15
C GLN A 46 6.54 31.68 1.71
N GLY A 47 5.73 32.67 1.34
CA GLY A 47 4.39 32.43 0.79
C GLY A 47 4.41 31.56 -0.47
N ALA A 48 5.26 31.93 -1.43
CA ALA A 48 5.44 31.20 -2.69
C ALA A 48 5.95 29.78 -2.45
N TYR A 49 6.83 29.60 -1.47
CA TYR A 49 7.32 28.31 -1.04
C TYR A 49 6.19 27.38 -0.55
N TYR A 50 5.32 27.86 0.35
CA TYR A 50 4.20 27.06 0.84
C TYR A 50 3.20 26.72 -0.28
N VAL A 51 3.00 27.64 -1.22
CA VAL A 51 2.17 27.44 -2.41
C VAL A 51 2.77 26.35 -3.32
N ALA A 52 4.08 26.40 -3.58
CA ALA A 52 4.78 25.37 -4.35
C ALA A 52 4.72 24.00 -3.65
N ASN A 53 4.92 23.97 -2.32
CA ASN A 53 4.83 22.74 -1.54
C ASN A 53 3.41 22.15 -1.57
N ALA A 54 2.37 22.98 -1.56
CA ALA A 54 1.00 22.52 -1.75
C ALA A 54 0.80 21.89 -3.15
N GLY A 55 1.47 22.40 -4.19
CA GLY A 55 1.53 21.75 -5.51
C GLY A 55 2.12 20.35 -5.47
N ILE A 56 3.21 20.14 -4.71
CA ILE A 56 3.77 18.79 -4.46
C ILE A 56 2.75 17.89 -3.77
N GLN A 57 2.11 18.35 -2.70
CA GLN A 57 1.15 17.55 -1.95
C GLN A 57 -0.08 17.18 -2.79
N ARG A 58 -0.58 18.13 -3.61
CA ARG A 58 -1.69 17.89 -4.54
C ARG A 58 -1.29 16.89 -5.63
N SER A 59 -0.06 16.99 -6.13
CA SER A 59 0.49 16.04 -7.10
C SER A 59 0.60 14.64 -6.51
N LEU A 60 1.15 14.51 -5.30
CA LEU A 60 1.25 13.23 -4.59
C LEU A 60 -0.14 12.62 -4.33
N ALA A 61 -1.12 13.43 -3.95
CA ALA A 61 -2.50 12.98 -3.77
C ALA A 61 -3.07 12.41 -5.08
N TRP A 62 -2.89 13.11 -6.21
CA TRP A 62 -3.31 12.62 -7.52
C TRP A 62 -2.62 11.30 -7.90
N PHE A 63 -1.31 11.18 -7.66
CA PHE A 63 -0.57 9.93 -7.88
C PHE A 63 -1.11 8.75 -7.05
N ASN A 64 -1.67 9.03 -5.88
CA ASN A 64 -2.21 8.00 -4.99
C ASN A 64 -3.68 7.65 -5.23
N SER A 65 -4.46 8.53 -5.85
CA SER A 65 -5.91 8.34 -6.02
C SER A 65 -6.39 8.22 -7.47
N GLY A 66 -5.68 8.85 -8.42
CA GLY A 66 -6.12 8.98 -9.81
C GLY A 66 -5.16 8.39 -10.83
N TYR A 67 -3.95 8.02 -10.42
CA TYR A 67 -2.91 7.55 -11.32
C TYR A 67 -2.86 6.02 -11.44
N THR A 68 -2.82 5.54 -12.68
CA THR A 68 -2.62 4.13 -13.00
C THR A 68 -1.43 3.97 -13.95
N PRO A 69 -0.35 3.29 -13.53
CA PRO A 69 0.80 3.04 -14.40
C PRO A 69 0.44 2.18 -15.61
N VAL A 70 1.08 2.45 -16.74
CA VAL A 70 1.04 1.57 -17.93
C VAL A 70 2.38 0.92 -18.17
N VAL A 71 2.36 -0.33 -18.62
CA VAL A 71 3.55 -1.04 -19.09
C VAL A 71 3.82 -0.58 -20.52
N ALA A 72 4.89 0.19 -20.70
CA ALA A 72 5.33 0.69 -22.00
C ALA A 72 6.83 0.46 -22.18
N ALA A 73 7.28 0.42 -23.45
CA ALA A 73 8.68 0.32 -23.80
C ALA A 73 9.36 1.69 -23.66
N TYR A 74 9.81 2.01 -22.45
CA TYR A 74 10.60 3.21 -22.20
C TYR A 74 12.07 2.98 -22.54
N THR A 75 12.73 4.01 -23.08
CA THR A 75 14.16 3.98 -23.36
C THR A 75 14.93 4.87 -22.39
N TYR A 76 16.18 4.49 -22.10
CA TYR A 76 17.11 5.28 -21.29
C TYR A 76 18.09 6.00 -22.20
N ALA A 77 18.39 7.27 -21.89
CA ALA A 77 19.47 8.02 -22.52
C ALA A 77 20.55 8.27 -21.46
N SER A 78 21.81 7.91 -21.73
CA SER A 78 22.92 8.04 -20.77
C SER A 78 23.23 9.47 -20.32
N THR A 79 22.69 10.46 -21.02
CA THR A 79 22.87 11.89 -20.74
C THR A 79 21.67 12.54 -20.04
N ARG A 80 20.60 11.77 -19.74
CA ARG A 80 19.38 12.30 -19.13
C ARG A 80 18.91 11.42 -17.98
N ASP A 81 18.37 12.06 -16.95
CA ASP A 81 17.80 11.34 -15.80
C ASP A 81 16.40 10.78 -16.09
N ALA A 82 15.70 11.33 -17.08
CA ALA A 82 14.34 10.96 -17.43
C ALA A 82 14.29 9.75 -18.38
N LEU A 83 13.29 8.91 -18.20
CA LEU A 83 12.91 7.91 -19.20
C LEU A 83 12.28 8.58 -20.41
N GLN A 84 12.44 7.96 -21.57
CA GLN A 84 11.95 8.48 -22.84
C GLN A 84 10.87 7.58 -23.46
N PHE A 85 9.93 8.21 -24.15
CA PHE A 85 8.91 7.57 -24.98
C PHE A 85 8.80 8.35 -26.29
N GLY A 86 8.91 7.66 -27.43
CA GLY A 86 8.96 8.33 -28.74
C GLY A 86 10.15 9.29 -28.90
N GLY A 87 11.27 9.04 -28.21
CA GLY A 87 12.48 9.88 -28.27
C GLY A 87 12.40 11.19 -27.46
N GLN A 88 11.32 11.42 -26.71
CA GLN A 88 11.15 12.58 -25.83
C GLN A 88 11.00 12.13 -24.38
N ASP A 89 11.37 13.01 -23.44
CA ASP A 89 11.25 12.70 -22.01
C ASP A 89 9.78 12.48 -21.64
N VAL A 90 9.55 11.48 -20.79
CA VAL A 90 8.21 11.14 -20.32
C VAL A 90 7.80 12.14 -19.25
N VAL A 91 6.91 13.06 -19.64
CA VAL A 91 6.42 14.14 -18.78
C VAL A 91 4.90 14.12 -18.72
N LEU A 92 4.38 14.36 -17.52
CA LEU A 92 3.02 14.83 -17.26
C LEU A 92 3.11 16.34 -17.03
N GLY A 93 2.66 17.13 -18.01
CA GLY A 93 2.75 18.59 -18.00
C GLY A 93 1.53 19.25 -17.38
N GLY A 94 1.76 20.13 -16.41
CA GLY A 94 0.77 21.08 -15.90
C GLY A 94 1.11 22.53 -16.24
N GLN A 95 2.40 22.85 -16.33
CA GLN A 95 2.87 24.22 -16.60
C GLN A 95 2.62 24.63 -18.05
N THR A 96 2.34 25.92 -18.25
CA THR A 96 2.22 26.52 -19.57
C THR A 96 3.49 26.29 -20.40
N GLY A 97 3.33 25.77 -21.61
CA GLY A 97 4.45 25.45 -22.51
C GLY A 97 5.07 24.05 -22.32
N VAL A 98 4.63 23.28 -21.32
CA VAL A 98 5.06 21.89 -21.12
C VAL A 98 3.99 20.93 -21.63
N THR A 99 4.30 20.20 -22.70
CA THR A 99 3.39 19.21 -23.31
C THR A 99 3.60 17.84 -22.69
N SER A 100 2.53 17.22 -22.20
CA SER A 100 2.56 15.83 -21.72
C SER A 100 2.91 14.84 -22.84
N ASN A 101 3.79 13.89 -22.55
CA ASN A 101 4.17 12.79 -23.45
C ASN A 101 4.04 11.41 -22.76
N TYR A 102 3.24 11.31 -21.70
CA TYR A 102 2.96 10.03 -21.06
C TYR A 102 2.12 9.13 -21.98
N PRO A 103 2.44 7.83 -22.17
CA PRO A 103 1.77 6.97 -23.15
C PRO A 103 0.25 6.82 -22.95
N ASN A 104 -0.25 7.01 -21.72
CA ASN A 104 -1.68 7.00 -21.44
C ASN A 104 -2.23 8.43 -21.46
N SER A 105 -2.93 8.79 -22.54
CA SER A 105 -3.53 10.11 -22.72
C SER A 105 -4.58 10.46 -21.66
N THR A 106 -5.31 9.46 -21.13
CA THR A 106 -6.30 9.69 -20.05
C THR A 106 -5.61 10.16 -18.78
N MET A 107 -4.47 9.53 -18.43
CA MET A 107 -3.67 9.95 -17.27
C MET A 107 -3.03 11.33 -17.51
N ALA A 108 -2.53 11.59 -18.71
CA ALA A 108 -1.99 12.91 -19.08
C ALA A 108 -3.04 14.02 -18.94
N THR A 109 -4.23 13.83 -19.51
CA THR A 109 -5.33 14.81 -19.42
C THR A 109 -5.84 14.97 -17.98
N SER A 110 -5.95 13.88 -17.23
CA SER A 110 -6.34 13.91 -15.80
C SER A 110 -5.34 14.73 -14.98
N PHE A 111 -4.03 14.52 -15.18
CA PHE A 111 -2.99 15.29 -14.51
C PHE A 111 -3.11 16.79 -14.83
N THR A 112 -3.16 17.15 -16.11
CA THR A 112 -3.27 18.55 -16.55
C THR A 112 -4.56 19.22 -16.04
N SER A 113 -5.67 18.49 -15.92
CA SER A 113 -6.91 19.02 -15.36
C SER A 113 -6.74 19.43 -13.88
N VAL A 114 -6.10 18.57 -13.09
CA VAL A 114 -5.93 18.79 -11.64
C VAL A 114 -4.80 19.75 -11.30
N LEU A 115 -3.70 19.71 -12.06
CA LEU A 115 -2.41 20.34 -11.72
C LEU A 115 -1.90 21.29 -12.80
N GLY A 116 -2.61 21.40 -13.91
CA GLY A 116 -2.27 22.30 -15.00
C GLY A 116 -3.09 23.59 -15.02
N GLN A 117 -2.51 24.59 -15.69
CA GLN A 117 -2.83 26.02 -15.53
C GLN A 117 -2.63 26.48 -14.07
N PRO A 118 -2.26 27.75 -13.82
CA PRO A 118 -2.11 28.24 -12.45
C PRO A 118 -3.38 27.97 -11.62
N LYS A 119 -3.26 27.15 -10.58
CA LYS A 119 -4.34 26.82 -9.64
C LYS A 119 -4.20 27.71 -8.41
N THR A 120 -5.25 28.45 -8.09
CA THR A 120 -5.24 29.38 -6.96
C THR A 120 -5.49 28.65 -5.64
N LEU A 121 -4.56 28.78 -4.71
CA LEU A 121 -4.74 28.50 -3.29
C LEU A 121 -5.16 29.79 -2.61
N THR A 122 -6.34 29.78 -2.00
CA THR A 122 -6.84 30.92 -1.21
C THR A 122 -6.68 30.58 0.26
N GLY A 123 -6.00 31.44 1.01
CA GLY A 123 -5.90 31.38 2.48
C GLY A 123 -7.18 31.89 3.13
N ASP A 124 -7.24 33.20 3.38
CA ASP A 124 -8.44 33.86 3.90
C ASP A 124 -9.30 34.40 2.75
N SER A 125 -10.54 33.92 2.65
CA SER A 125 -11.49 34.36 1.63
C SER A 125 -11.90 35.83 1.76
N SER A 126 -11.70 36.45 2.92
CA SER A 126 -12.01 37.86 3.16
C SER A 126 -10.98 38.83 2.55
N ASN A 127 -9.79 38.35 2.17
CA ASN A 127 -8.75 39.15 1.51
C ASN A 127 -7.90 38.32 0.54
N ALA A 128 -8.56 37.68 -0.42
CA ALA A 128 -7.94 36.80 -1.40
C ALA A 128 -6.73 37.43 -2.11
N THR A 129 -6.75 38.73 -2.41
CA THR A 129 -5.64 39.46 -3.06
C THR A 129 -4.34 39.53 -2.26
N LEU A 130 -4.38 39.41 -0.93
CA LEU A 130 -3.18 39.45 -0.06
C LEU A 130 -2.83 38.11 0.57
N THR A 131 -3.71 37.11 0.44
CA THR A 131 -3.55 35.78 1.04
C THR A 131 -3.80 34.65 0.04
N SER A 132 -3.51 34.87 -1.24
CA SER A 132 -3.55 33.81 -2.26
C SER A 132 -2.19 33.59 -2.90
N GLY A 133 -2.04 32.40 -3.48
CA GLY A 133 -0.97 32.11 -4.41
C GLY A 133 -1.40 31.08 -5.43
N ASP A 134 -0.81 31.14 -6.61
CA ASP A 134 -1.05 30.17 -7.67
C ASP A 134 0.03 29.10 -7.68
N TYR A 135 -0.33 27.87 -8.02
CA TYR A 135 0.63 26.80 -8.25
C TYR A 135 0.37 26.05 -9.55
N THR A 136 1.41 25.43 -10.09
CA THR A 136 1.33 24.42 -11.15
C THR A 136 2.35 23.32 -10.86
N SER A 137 2.17 22.14 -11.45
CA SER A 137 3.16 21.07 -11.28
C SER A 137 3.38 20.30 -12.58
N ASN A 138 4.62 19.89 -12.81
CA ASN A 138 4.99 18.91 -13.82
C ASN A 138 5.50 17.65 -13.11
N ALA A 139 5.37 16.50 -13.75
CA ALA A 139 6.01 15.27 -13.29
C ALA A 139 6.80 14.62 -14.41
N THR A 140 8.05 14.23 -14.14
CA THR A 140 8.94 13.54 -15.07
C THR A 140 9.24 12.13 -14.58
N LEU A 141 9.05 11.12 -15.44
CA LEU A 141 9.30 9.72 -15.08
C LEU A 141 10.81 9.45 -15.09
N LEU A 142 11.35 8.99 -13.97
CA LEU A 142 12.77 8.68 -13.81
C LEU A 142 13.05 7.18 -13.94
N ARG A 143 12.12 6.34 -13.49
CA ARG A 143 12.27 4.89 -13.52
C ARG A 143 10.91 4.21 -13.60
N SER A 144 10.82 3.13 -14.36
CA SER A 144 9.66 2.24 -14.42
C SER A 144 10.14 0.80 -14.47
N THR A 145 9.61 -0.05 -13.58
CA THR A 145 9.91 -1.48 -13.54
C THR A 145 8.60 -2.24 -13.65
N ALA A 146 8.39 -2.85 -14.82
CA ALA A 146 7.19 -3.63 -15.10
C ALA A 146 7.15 -4.89 -14.24
N GLY A 147 5.94 -5.30 -13.86
CA GLY A 147 5.70 -6.52 -13.10
C GLY A 147 4.21 -6.83 -13.02
N THR A 148 3.89 -7.91 -12.32
CA THR A 148 2.51 -8.28 -12.01
C THR A 148 2.25 -7.97 -10.55
N PHE A 149 1.17 -7.24 -10.28
CA PHE A 149 0.84 -6.79 -8.95
C PHE A 149 -0.61 -7.09 -8.61
N LEU A 150 -0.86 -7.33 -7.32
CA LEU A 150 -2.19 -7.46 -6.76
C LEU A 150 -2.80 -6.08 -6.56
N ASP A 151 -3.93 -5.83 -7.20
CA ASP A 151 -4.82 -4.73 -6.86
C ASP A 151 -5.66 -5.14 -5.65
N THR A 152 -5.45 -4.48 -4.51
CA THR A 152 -6.14 -4.78 -3.25
C THR A 152 -7.58 -4.28 -3.22
N THR A 153 -8.04 -3.54 -4.23
CA THR A 153 -9.42 -3.09 -4.36
C THR A 153 -10.29 -4.10 -5.12
N THR A 154 -9.70 -4.81 -6.08
CA THR A 154 -10.38 -5.83 -6.90
C THR A 154 -9.95 -7.26 -6.57
N PHE A 155 -8.85 -7.42 -5.83
CA PHE A 155 -8.16 -8.69 -5.57
C PHE A 155 -7.78 -9.46 -6.84
N THR A 156 -7.53 -8.71 -7.92
CA THR A 156 -7.04 -9.25 -9.18
C THR A 156 -5.56 -8.92 -9.37
N THR A 157 -4.83 -9.81 -10.04
CA THR A 157 -3.45 -9.57 -10.42
C THR A 157 -3.39 -9.09 -11.85
N GLY A 158 -2.72 -7.96 -12.08
CA GLY A 158 -2.57 -7.36 -13.41
C GLY A 158 -1.16 -6.88 -13.68
N ALA A 159 -0.83 -6.70 -14.96
CA ALA A 159 0.40 -6.06 -15.36
C ALA A 159 0.36 -4.57 -14.94
N SER A 160 1.39 -4.12 -14.24
CA SER A 160 1.58 -2.73 -13.87
C SER A 160 3.08 -2.43 -13.72
N ALA A 161 3.44 -1.29 -13.13
CA ALA A 161 4.82 -0.91 -12.93
C ALA A 161 5.05 -0.22 -11.59
N LEU A 162 6.23 -0.47 -11.01
CA LEU A 162 6.81 0.36 -9.96
C LEU A 162 7.53 1.52 -10.60
N GLU A 163 7.11 2.73 -10.27
CA GLU A 163 7.61 3.93 -10.89
C GLU A 163 8.17 4.92 -9.89
N ARG A 164 9.18 5.66 -10.34
CA ARG A 164 9.76 6.79 -9.65
C ARG A 164 9.58 8.02 -10.52
N TRP A 165 8.99 9.05 -9.94
CA TRP A 165 8.69 10.32 -10.61
C TRP A 165 9.40 11.46 -9.88
N ARG A 166 9.90 12.45 -10.63
CA ARG A 166 10.24 13.75 -10.08
C ARG A 166 9.06 14.68 -10.33
N ILE A 167 8.57 15.33 -9.30
CA ILE A 167 7.55 16.38 -9.39
C ILE A 167 8.24 17.71 -9.20
N ASP A 168 8.07 18.61 -10.16
CA ASP A 168 8.55 19.99 -10.10
C ASP A 168 7.32 20.90 -9.98
N ALA A 169 7.11 21.47 -8.79
CA ALA A 169 6.00 22.37 -8.51
C ALA A 169 6.49 23.81 -8.41
N PHE A 170 5.82 24.70 -9.14
CA PHE A 170 6.08 26.13 -9.14
C PHE A 170 4.97 26.84 -8.39
N GLY A 171 5.36 27.69 -7.45
CA GLY A 171 4.45 28.52 -6.66
C GLY A 171 4.71 29.99 -6.86
N TRP A 172 3.64 30.76 -6.99
CA TRP A 172 3.64 32.21 -7.08
C TRP A 172 2.81 32.77 -5.94
N TRP A 173 3.39 33.65 -5.12
CA TRP A 173 2.59 34.43 -4.17
C TRP A 173 1.89 35.58 -4.91
N GLY A 174 0.57 35.71 -4.73
CA GLY A 174 -0.27 36.53 -5.60
C GLY A 174 -0.79 35.74 -6.80
N THR A 175 -0.52 36.21 -8.02
CA THR A 175 -0.94 35.54 -9.26
C THR A 175 0.27 35.13 -10.10
N ALA A 176 0.14 34.08 -10.91
CA ALA A 176 1.21 33.67 -11.83
C ALA A 176 1.56 34.74 -12.87
N ALA A 177 0.60 35.59 -13.26
CA ALA A 177 0.83 36.69 -14.21
C ALA A 177 1.58 37.87 -13.59
N ASN A 178 1.36 38.14 -12.30
CA ASN A 178 1.99 39.25 -11.56
C ASN A 178 2.42 38.76 -10.16
N PRO A 179 3.54 38.03 -10.06
CA PRO A 179 3.95 37.45 -8.79
C PRO A 179 4.66 38.45 -7.88
N LEU A 180 4.35 38.39 -6.59
CA LEU A 180 5.05 39.12 -5.53
C LEU A 180 6.27 38.36 -5.01
N GLY A 181 6.29 37.04 -5.22
CA GLY A 181 7.38 36.13 -4.89
C GLY A 181 7.19 34.80 -5.62
N THR A 182 8.27 34.08 -5.87
CA THR A 182 8.26 32.79 -6.57
C THR A 182 9.11 31.78 -5.84
N SER A 183 8.74 30.51 -5.96
CA SER A 183 9.56 29.39 -5.50
C SER A 183 9.27 28.15 -6.33
N GLU A 184 10.30 27.35 -6.58
CA GLU A 184 10.15 26.02 -7.15
C GLU A 184 10.52 24.99 -6.09
N VAL A 185 9.69 23.97 -5.95
CA VAL A 185 9.95 22.81 -5.10
C VAL A 185 10.00 21.59 -6.00
N SER A 186 11.07 20.81 -5.89
CA SER A 186 11.22 19.52 -6.55
C SER A 186 11.13 18.40 -5.51
N ALA A 187 10.32 17.39 -5.77
CA ALA A 187 10.25 16.19 -4.93
C ALA A 187 10.35 14.93 -5.78
N VAL A 188 11.16 13.97 -5.36
CA VAL A 188 11.17 12.63 -5.97
C VAL A 188 10.20 11.77 -5.18
N ILE A 189 9.23 11.19 -5.88
CA ILE A 189 8.28 10.24 -5.32
C ILE A 189 8.54 8.84 -5.89
N GLU A 190 8.31 7.83 -5.08
CA GLU A 190 8.44 6.44 -5.50
C GLU A 190 7.33 5.60 -4.91
N ARG A 191 6.86 4.66 -5.71
CA ARG A 191 5.94 3.62 -5.27
C ARG A 191 6.73 2.39 -4.86
N THR A 192 6.38 1.80 -3.74
CA THR A 192 6.90 0.48 -3.34
C THR A 192 5.83 -0.57 -3.53
N ALA A 193 6.25 -1.83 -3.66
CA ALA A 193 5.35 -2.96 -3.47
C ALA A 193 5.79 -3.77 -2.26
N SER A 194 4.83 -4.43 -1.63
CA SER A 194 5.11 -5.34 -0.51
C SER A 194 4.33 -6.63 -0.71
N PRO A 195 4.86 -7.77 -0.24
CA PRO A 195 4.12 -9.01 -0.30
C PRO A 195 2.80 -8.88 0.47
N PHE A 196 1.69 -9.20 -0.18
CA PHE A 196 0.39 -9.25 0.48
C PHE A 196 0.35 -10.40 1.50
N TRP A 197 0.85 -11.55 1.06
CA TRP A 197 1.12 -12.75 1.86
C TRP A 197 2.59 -12.70 2.32
N ASP A 198 2.85 -12.11 3.48
CA ASP A 198 4.21 -11.89 4.01
C ASP A 198 4.58 -12.86 5.15
N LYS A 199 3.63 -13.67 5.63
CA LYS A 199 3.74 -14.53 6.82
C LYS A 199 2.85 -15.78 6.69
N ALA A 200 3.08 -16.77 7.56
CA ALA A 200 2.21 -17.96 7.64
C ALA A 200 0.76 -17.57 7.97
N VAL A 201 0.61 -16.70 8.96
CA VAL A 201 -0.67 -16.30 9.51
C VAL A 201 -0.67 -14.82 9.83
N TRP A 202 -1.80 -14.18 9.55
CA TRP A 202 -2.17 -12.86 10.05
C TRP A 202 -3.61 -12.85 10.55
N VAL A 203 -3.87 -12.31 11.73
CA VAL A 203 -5.24 -12.20 12.26
C VAL A 203 -5.57 -10.77 12.71
N ARG A 204 -6.86 -10.40 12.63
CA ARG A 204 -7.34 -9.07 13.01
C ARG A 204 -7.66 -8.95 14.51
N THR A 205 -8.21 -10.00 15.11
CA THR A 205 -8.73 -9.99 16.47
C THR A 205 -7.96 -10.95 17.38
N SER A 206 -7.86 -12.23 17.02
CA SER A 206 -7.19 -13.20 17.88
C SER A 206 -6.71 -14.45 17.15
N ALA A 207 -5.69 -15.09 17.71
CA ALA A 207 -5.27 -16.42 17.29
C ALA A 207 -5.22 -17.38 18.47
N ASN A 208 -5.74 -18.60 18.26
CA ASN A 208 -5.67 -19.68 19.23
C ASN A 208 -5.08 -20.92 18.57
N PHE A 209 -3.89 -21.32 19.02
CA PHE A 209 -3.26 -22.57 18.65
C PHE A 209 -3.26 -23.49 19.85
N SER A 210 -3.74 -24.71 19.64
CA SER A 210 -3.81 -25.73 20.69
C SER A 210 -3.47 -27.12 20.16
N GLY A 211 -3.25 -28.04 21.09
CA GLY A 211 -3.17 -29.47 20.82
C GLY A 211 -2.37 -30.22 21.88
N ASN A 212 -2.84 -31.41 22.25
CA ASN A 212 -2.21 -32.33 23.19
C ASN A 212 -2.62 -33.77 22.79
N PRO A 213 -1.69 -34.71 22.53
CA PRO A 213 -0.23 -34.59 22.69
C PRO A 213 0.49 -33.87 21.54
N VAL A 214 -0.18 -33.67 20.39
CA VAL A 214 0.42 -32.99 19.23
C VAL A 214 -0.16 -31.57 19.14
N GLY A 215 0.71 -30.57 19.23
CA GLY A 215 0.32 -29.17 19.12
C GLY A 215 0.30 -28.66 17.69
N SER A 216 -0.59 -27.72 17.43
CA SER A 216 -0.60 -26.98 16.16
C SER A 216 0.66 -26.11 16.06
N TYR A 217 1.25 -26.02 14.87
CA TYR A 217 2.46 -25.23 14.68
C TYR A 217 2.52 -24.48 13.37
N VAL A 218 3.38 -23.46 13.30
CA VAL A 218 3.71 -22.76 12.06
C VAL A 218 5.20 -22.83 11.75
N ASP A 219 5.56 -22.93 10.47
CA ASP A 219 6.91 -22.79 9.93
C ASP A 219 6.87 -22.28 8.47
N ALA A 220 7.96 -22.40 7.73
CA ALA A 220 8.02 -22.06 6.31
C ALA A 220 8.84 -23.04 5.47
N TYR A 221 8.56 -23.03 4.17
CA TYR A 221 9.38 -23.60 3.10
C TYR A 221 9.35 -22.69 1.88
N ASP A 222 10.18 -22.99 0.88
CA ASP A 222 10.10 -22.34 -0.41
C ASP A 222 9.72 -23.36 -1.48
N SER A 223 8.50 -23.23 -2.05
CA SER A 223 8.05 -24.13 -3.11
C SER A 223 8.86 -23.99 -4.40
N ALA A 224 9.63 -22.90 -4.57
CA ALA A 224 10.55 -22.74 -5.70
C ALA A 224 11.81 -23.62 -5.56
N LEU A 225 12.15 -24.03 -4.33
CA LEU A 225 13.29 -24.91 -4.04
C LEU A 225 12.91 -26.41 -4.00
N GLY A 226 11.61 -26.73 -4.07
CA GLY A 226 11.09 -28.09 -4.07
C GLY A 226 9.99 -28.31 -3.01
N PRO A 227 9.61 -29.58 -2.78
CA PRO A 227 8.63 -29.93 -1.76
C PRO A 227 9.06 -29.54 -0.35
N TYR A 228 8.09 -29.39 0.55
CA TYR A 228 8.34 -29.26 1.99
C TYR A 228 9.02 -30.52 2.54
N GLY A 229 10.08 -30.32 3.34
CA GLY A 229 10.79 -31.42 3.99
C GLY A 229 12.32 -31.28 3.93
N GLY A 230 13.03 -32.10 4.71
CA GLY A 230 14.49 -32.14 4.73
C GLY A 230 15.11 -30.76 5.00
N THR A 231 15.97 -30.30 4.09
CA THR A 231 16.63 -28.99 4.17
C THR A 231 15.75 -27.82 3.74
N ASN A 232 14.56 -28.08 3.16
CA ASN A 232 13.60 -27.05 2.75
C ASN A 232 12.58 -26.73 3.87
N ILE A 233 13.03 -26.74 5.12
CA ILE A 233 12.25 -26.29 6.29
C ILE A 233 12.98 -25.10 6.89
N SER A 234 12.24 -24.05 7.19
CA SER A 234 12.80 -22.80 7.69
C SER A 234 11.82 -22.09 8.61
N ASN A 235 12.30 -21.06 9.31
CA ASN A 235 11.43 -20.23 10.14
C ASN A 235 10.54 -19.31 9.29
N THR A 236 9.41 -18.95 9.88
CA THR A 236 8.41 -18.02 9.35
C THR A 236 8.20 -16.84 10.29
N SER A 237 7.15 -16.07 10.07
CA SER A 237 6.60 -15.19 11.09
C SER A 237 5.10 -15.42 11.26
N PHE A 238 4.59 -15.00 12.41
CA PHE A 238 3.18 -15.01 12.76
C PHE A 238 2.75 -13.60 13.16
N GLY A 239 1.61 -13.11 12.67
CA GLY A 239 1.09 -11.79 13.02
C GLY A 239 -0.32 -11.81 13.60
N SER A 240 -0.57 -10.95 14.58
CA SER A 240 -1.89 -10.66 15.13
C SER A 240 -2.03 -9.17 15.42
N ASN A 241 -3.18 -8.58 15.10
CA ASN A 241 -3.57 -7.24 15.55
C ASN A 241 -4.15 -7.22 16.97
N GLY A 242 -4.35 -8.39 17.58
CA GLY A 242 -4.87 -8.55 18.94
C GLY A 242 -4.17 -9.71 19.64
N ASP A 243 -4.95 -10.54 20.32
CA ASP A 243 -4.42 -11.56 21.22
C ASP A 243 -3.82 -12.75 20.46
N VAL A 244 -2.84 -13.40 21.06
CA VAL A 244 -2.30 -14.69 20.60
C VAL A 244 -2.23 -15.64 21.79
N THR A 245 -2.93 -16.76 21.69
CA THR A 245 -2.95 -17.81 22.71
C THR A 245 -2.35 -19.09 22.16
N LEU A 246 -1.29 -19.58 22.79
CA LEU A 246 -0.67 -20.86 22.49
C LEU A 246 -0.91 -21.80 23.67
N GLY A 247 -1.51 -22.97 23.43
CA GLY A 247 -1.83 -23.96 24.46
C GLY A 247 -1.31 -25.36 24.14
N GLY A 248 -1.09 -26.18 25.18
CA GLY A 248 -0.60 -27.55 25.02
C GLY A 248 0.81 -27.58 24.43
N PHE A 249 0.99 -28.22 23.27
CA PHE A 249 2.27 -28.32 22.58
C PHE A 249 2.37 -27.38 21.36
N ALA A 250 1.56 -26.32 21.32
CA ALA A 250 1.56 -25.38 20.19
C ALA A 250 2.92 -24.68 20.02
N ARG A 251 3.29 -24.34 18.77
CA ARG A 251 4.60 -23.74 18.46
C ARG A 251 4.61 -22.80 17.26
N ILE A 252 5.39 -21.74 17.34
CA ILE A 252 5.71 -20.83 16.24
C ILE A 252 7.20 -20.97 15.95
N ASN A 253 7.55 -21.54 14.79
CA ASN A 253 8.93 -21.57 14.31
C ASN A 253 9.27 -20.24 13.62
N GLY A 254 9.76 -19.29 14.41
CA GLY A 254 10.17 -17.97 13.98
C GLY A 254 9.55 -16.87 14.83
N ASP A 255 9.36 -15.70 14.25
CA ASP A 255 8.98 -14.50 15.00
C ASP A 255 7.47 -14.40 15.20
N LEU A 256 7.06 -13.93 16.37
CA LEU A 256 5.68 -13.62 16.71
C LEU A 256 5.50 -12.11 16.85
N PHE A 257 4.54 -11.56 16.12
CA PHE A 257 4.07 -10.19 16.24
C PHE A 257 2.64 -10.17 16.76
N TYR A 258 2.36 -9.38 17.79
CA TYR A 258 1.00 -9.22 18.35
C TYR A 258 0.63 -7.74 18.52
N GLY A 259 -0.66 -7.45 18.63
CA GLY A 259 -1.16 -6.09 18.46
C GLY A 259 -0.82 -5.13 19.62
N PRO A 260 -0.96 -3.81 19.40
CA PRO A 260 -0.64 -2.78 20.40
C PRO A 260 -1.41 -2.92 21.72
N THR A 261 -2.59 -3.53 21.66
CA THR A 261 -3.51 -3.76 22.78
C THR A 261 -3.76 -5.23 23.05
N GLY A 262 -3.10 -6.11 22.30
CA GLY A 262 -3.26 -7.56 22.44
C GLY A 262 -2.35 -8.12 23.53
N THR A 263 -2.69 -9.31 24.01
CA THR A 263 -1.90 -10.08 24.97
C THR A 263 -1.37 -11.35 24.32
N PHE A 264 -0.12 -11.70 24.64
CA PHE A 264 0.44 -13.00 24.33
C PHE A 264 0.26 -13.97 25.51
N ASN A 265 -0.70 -14.90 25.38
CA ASN A 265 -1.02 -15.91 26.39
C ASN A 265 -0.27 -17.21 26.09
N ASN A 266 0.86 -17.41 26.76
CA ASN A 266 1.71 -18.58 26.58
C ASN A 266 1.33 -19.70 27.58
N ASN A 267 0.34 -20.50 27.22
CA ASN A 267 -0.22 -21.60 28.03
C ASN A 267 0.27 -22.97 27.57
N VAL A 268 1.49 -23.05 27.01
CA VAL A 268 2.09 -24.32 26.60
C VAL A 268 2.56 -25.14 27.80
N GLN A 269 2.82 -26.42 27.58
CA GLN A 269 3.33 -27.32 28.61
C GLN A 269 4.67 -26.84 29.18
N ALA A 270 4.90 -27.05 30.48
CA ALA A 270 6.15 -26.69 31.13
C ALA A 270 7.37 -27.28 30.41
N GLY A 271 8.38 -26.44 30.14
CA GLY A 271 9.58 -26.82 29.40
C GLY A 271 9.43 -26.83 27.87
N TRP A 272 8.25 -26.49 27.33
CA TRP A 272 8.03 -26.41 25.89
C TRP A 272 8.35 -25.02 25.33
N THR A 273 9.16 -24.96 24.27
CA THR A 273 9.44 -23.71 23.55
C THR A 273 8.31 -23.38 22.57
N SER A 274 7.48 -22.41 22.94
CA SER A 274 6.33 -22.00 22.13
C SER A 274 6.67 -21.08 20.96
N VAL A 275 7.76 -20.31 21.03
CA VAL A 275 8.22 -19.42 19.96
C VAL A 275 9.74 -19.53 19.85
N THR A 276 10.28 -19.78 18.66
CA THR A 276 11.73 -19.92 18.45
C THR A 276 12.44 -18.61 18.08
N GLY A 277 11.70 -17.62 17.58
CA GLY A 277 12.20 -16.30 17.25
C GLY A 277 11.82 -15.25 18.30
N GLN A 278 11.75 -13.99 17.86
CA GLN A 278 11.42 -12.86 18.72
C GLN A 278 9.90 -12.71 18.90
N VAL A 279 9.49 -12.33 20.12
CA VAL A 279 8.11 -11.96 20.42
C VAL A 279 8.05 -10.44 20.53
N THR A 280 7.38 -9.80 19.56
CA THR A 280 7.35 -8.34 19.41
C THR A 280 5.92 -7.81 19.48
N GLN A 281 5.68 -6.84 20.36
CA GLN A 281 4.44 -6.07 20.34
C GLN A 281 4.51 -4.98 19.27
N LEU A 282 3.51 -4.92 18.40
CA LEU A 282 3.44 -3.93 17.33
C LEU A 282 3.01 -2.55 17.87
N PRO A 283 3.56 -1.45 17.35
CA PRO A 283 3.16 -0.10 17.75
C PRO A 283 1.82 0.34 17.15
N ALA A 284 1.39 -0.28 16.05
CA ALA A 284 0.12 0.00 15.37
C ALA A 284 -0.48 -1.29 14.78
N LYS A 285 -1.80 -1.28 14.58
CA LYS A 285 -2.51 -2.38 13.90
C LYS A 285 -2.20 -2.36 12.41
N ARG A 286 -1.99 -3.53 11.81
CA ARG A 286 -1.99 -3.73 10.35
C ARG A 286 -3.40 -3.51 9.80
N VAL A 287 -3.52 -2.78 8.71
CA VAL A 287 -4.80 -2.62 8.00
C VAL A 287 -4.94 -3.72 6.95
N PHE A 288 -6.13 -4.32 6.88
CA PHE A 288 -6.50 -5.35 5.92
C PHE A 288 -7.54 -4.76 4.95
N PRO A 289 -7.29 -4.77 3.62
CA PRO A 289 -8.24 -4.24 2.64
C PRO A 289 -9.57 -5.02 2.66
N PRO A 290 -10.75 -4.35 2.65
CA PRO A 290 -12.01 -5.06 2.57
C PRO A 290 -12.15 -5.78 1.22
N ILE A 291 -12.74 -6.97 1.22
CA ILE A 291 -13.12 -7.66 -0.03
C ILE A 291 -14.21 -6.82 -0.70
N PRO A 292 -14.08 -6.47 -2.00
CA PRO A 292 -15.09 -5.70 -2.72
C PRO A 292 -16.41 -6.45 -2.78
N ASN A 293 -17.53 -5.72 -2.86
CA ASN A 293 -18.82 -6.35 -3.07
C ASN A 293 -18.85 -7.07 -4.43
N PHE A 294 -19.39 -8.28 -4.45
CA PHE A 294 -19.59 -9.07 -5.67
C PHE A 294 -20.97 -9.74 -5.68
N SER A 295 -21.41 -10.10 -6.88
CA SER A 295 -22.65 -10.84 -7.10
C SER A 295 -22.36 -12.33 -7.27
N VAL A 296 -23.28 -13.16 -6.80
CA VAL A 296 -23.21 -14.62 -6.88
C VAL A 296 -24.30 -15.14 -7.82
N GLY A 297 -24.17 -16.38 -8.29
CA GLY A 297 -25.17 -17.00 -9.16
C GLY A 297 -26.43 -17.39 -8.39
N THR A 298 -27.43 -17.86 -9.12
CA THR A 298 -28.70 -18.36 -8.56
C THR A 298 -28.87 -19.87 -8.66
N THR A 299 -27.97 -20.53 -9.38
CA THR A 299 -28.01 -21.97 -9.66
C THR A 299 -26.90 -22.72 -8.95
N ASP A 300 -27.19 -23.97 -8.58
CA ASP A 300 -26.21 -24.90 -8.04
C ASP A 300 -25.75 -25.82 -9.20
N PRO A 301 -24.43 -26.02 -9.42
CA PRO A 301 -23.98 -26.97 -10.42
C PRO A 301 -24.34 -28.40 -9.98
N PRO A 302 -24.77 -29.27 -10.91
CA PRO A 302 -25.07 -30.66 -10.56
C PRO A 302 -23.77 -31.40 -10.23
N VAL A 303 -23.63 -31.84 -8.98
CA VAL A 303 -22.50 -32.67 -8.54
C VAL A 303 -23.05 -34.00 -7.97
N PRO A 304 -23.24 -35.03 -8.82
CA PRO A 304 -23.76 -36.32 -8.36
C PRO A 304 -22.75 -37.03 -7.45
N LYS A 305 -23.25 -37.69 -6.40
CA LYS A 305 -22.40 -38.42 -5.45
C LYS A 305 -21.60 -39.51 -6.16
N GLY A 306 -20.29 -39.54 -5.92
CA GLY A 306 -19.35 -40.54 -6.45
C GLY A 306 -18.99 -40.35 -7.93
N VAL A 307 -19.50 -39.32 -8.59
CA VAL A 307 -19.21 -39.02 -10.00
C VAL A 307 -18.31 -37.79 -10.08
N SER A 308 -17.10 -37.98 -10.61
CA SER A 308 -16.18 -36.86 -10.84
C SER A 308 -16.81 -35.83 -11.78
N THR A 309 -16.86 -34.58 -11.33
CA THR A 309 -17.55 -33.50 -12.05
C THR A 309 -16.61 -32.32 -12.30
N THR A 310 -16.54 -31.84 -13.54
CA THR A 310 -15.81 -30.61 -13.87
C THR A 310 -16.74 -29.40 -13.72
N ILE A 311 -16.30 -28.39 -12.98
CA ILE A 311 -17.02 -27.14 -12.79
C ILE A 311 -16.19 -26.02 -13.43
N PRO A 312 -16.69 -25.33 -14.47
CA PRO A 312 -16.01 -24.18 -15.06
C PRO A 312 -16.09 -22.96 -14.14
N SER A 313 -15.22 -21.96 -14.35
CA SER A 313 -15.34 -20.68 -13.65
C SER A 313 -16.65 -19.97 -13.99
N GLY A 314 -17.20 -19.26 -13.01
CA GLY A 314 -18.52 -18.65 -13.13
C GLY A 314 -19.13 -18.24 -11.79
N SER A 315 -20.38 -17.82 -11.83
CA SER A 315 -21.15 -17.43 -10.66
C SER A 315 -22.14 -18.52 -10.29
N TYR A 316 -22.12 -18.97 -9.03
CA TYR A 316 -22.95 -20.05 -8.51
C TYR A 316 -23.66 -19.61 -7.23
N ARG A 317 -24.83 -20.18 -6.95
CA ARG A 317 -25.46 -20.05 -5.64
C ARG A 317 -24.69 -20.91 -4.65
N ASN A 318 -24.85 -22.22 -4.70
CA ASN A 318 -24.09 -23.13 -3.85
C ASN A 318 -23.26 -24.10 -4.69
N ILE A 319 -22.03 -24.38 -4.26
CA ILE A 319 -21.27 -25.55 -4.70
C ILE A 319 -21.18 -26.49 -3.51
N ALA A 320 -22.01 -27.52 -3.51
CA ALA A 320 -22.02 -28.57 -2.51
C ALA A 320 -21.49 -29.87 -3.11
N VAL A 321 -20.30 -30.30 -2.67
CA VAL A 321 -19.66 -31.52 -3.13
C VAL A 321 -20.03 -32.66 -2.17
N PRO A 322 -20.73 -33.70 -2.64
CA PRO A 322 -21.15 -34.82 -1.80
C PRO A 322 -19.96 -35.66 -1.31
N GLN A 323 -20.27 -36.56 -0.38
CA GLN A 323 -19.29 -37.47 0.21
C GLN A 323 -18.52 -38.25 -0.88
N ASP A 324 -17.21 -38.43 -0.67
CA ASP A 324 -16.32 -39.25 -1.52
C ASP A 324 -16.38 -38.89 -3.02
N THR A 325 -16.70 -37.63 -3.32
CA THR A 325 -16.86 -37.13 -4.70
C THR A 325 -15.71 -36.19 -5.06
N ASN A 326 -15.17 -36.32 -6.28
CA ASN A 326 -14.17 -35.39 -6.81
C ASN A 326 -14.83 -34.31 -7.67
N ILE A 327 -14.41 -33.07 -7.50
CA ILE A 327 -14.66 -32.01 -8.49
C ILE A 327 -13.34 -31.54 -9.10
N THR A 328 -13.38 -31.15 -10.37
CA THR A 328 -12.27 -30.47 -11.04
C THR A 328 -12.66 -29.03 -11.36
N LEU A 329 -11.90 -28.06 -10.86
CA LEU A 329 -12.05 -26.64 -11.20
C LEU A 329 -11.14 -26.30 -12.38
N THR A 330 -11.70 -25.76 -13.47
CA THR A 330 -10.96 -25.52 -14.73
C THR A 330 -10.00 -24.32 -14.68
N GLY A 331 -9.82 -23.68 -13.52
CA GLY A 331 -9.18 -22.36 -13.41
C GLY A 331 -10.12 -21.19 -13.67
N GLY A 332 -9.65 -19.98 -13.32
CA GLY A 332 -10.41 -18.74 -13.39
C GLY A 332 -11.03 -18.33 -12.06
N THR A 333 -11.97 -17.38 -12.12
CA THR A 333 -12.61 -16.79 -10.94
C THR A 333 -14.01 -17.35 -10.73
N TYR A 334 -14.31 -17.75 -9.50
CA TYR A 334 -15.60 -18.30 -9.09
C TYR A 334 -16.25 -17.36 -8.07
N TYR A 335 -17.51 -16.98 -8.28
CA TYR A 335 -18.29 -16.20 -7.32
C TYR A 335 -19.40 -17.08 -6.75
N ILE A 336 -19.30 -17.44 -5.48
CA ILE A 336 -20.09 -18.49 -4.85
C ILE A 336 -20.75 -17.94 -3.59
N ASP A 337 -22.02 -18.27 -3.34
CA ASP A 337 -22.65 -17.94 -2.05
C ASP A 337 -22.14 -18.86 -0.94
N ASN A 338 -22.36 -20.17 -1.09
CA ASN A 338 -21.91 -21.19 -0.15
C ASN A 338 -21.10 -22.29 -0.84
N PHE A 339 -19.93 -22.60 -0.29
CA PHE A 339 -19.05 -23.67 -0.77
C PHE A 339 -18.87 -24.73 0.32
N THR A 340 -19.28 -25.96 0.03
CA THR A 340 -19.24 -27.08 0.97
C THR A 340 -18.58 -28.31 0.36
N LEU A 341 -17.54 -28.83 1.03
CA LEU A 341 -17.01 -30.17 0.79
C LEU A 341 -17.47 -31.10 1.91
N SER A 342 -18.17 -32.18 1.53
CA SER A 342 -18.55 -33.24 2.46
C SER A 342 -17.35 -34.17 2.76
N ARG A 343 -17.53 -35.09 3.71
CA ARG A 343 -16.51 -36.08 4.09
C ARG A 343 -15.92 -36.80 2.88
N GLY A 344 -14.60 -36.82 2.77
CA GLY A 344 -13.88 -37.50 1.69
C GLY A 344 -14.01 -36.84 0.32
N ALA A 345 -14.78 -35.75 0.19
CA ALA A 345 -14.86 -34.99 -1.04
C ALA A 345 -13.50 -34.35 -1.37
N THR A 346 -13.21 -34.23 -2.66
CA THR A 346 -11.92 -33.71 -3.12
C THR A 346 -12.07 -32.64 -4.19
N ILE A 347 -11.19 -31.64 -4.14
CA ILE A 347 -11.03 -30.65 -5.23
C ILE A 347 -9.74 -30.96 -5.97
N THR A 348 -9.82 -31.14 -7.27
CA THR A 348 -8.69 -31.13 -8.20
C THR A 348 -8.65 -29.80 -8.91
N LEU A 349 -7.49 -29.14 -8.95
CA LEU A 349 -7.30 -28.00 -9.85
C LEU A 349 -6.69 -28.45 -11.16
N SER A 350 -7.11 -27.84 -12.26
CA SER A 350 -6.40 -27.99 -13.52
C SER A 350 -4.94 -27.50 -13.37
N ALA A 351 -4.00 -28.23 -13.99
CA ALA A 351 -2.58 -27.96 -13.82
C ALA A 351 -2.18 -26.58 -14.38
N GLY A 352 -1.39 -25.82 -13.63
CA GLY A 352 -0.78 -24.56 -14.09
C GLY A 352 -1.73 -23.37 -14.24
N VAL A 353 -3.01 -23.50 -13.87
CA VAL A 353 -3.97 -22.39 -13.95
C VAL A 353 -4.27 -21.82 -12.57
N ASN A 354 -4.36 -20.49 -12.49
CA ASN A 354 -4.78 -19.82 -11.26
C ASN A 354 -6.29 -20.04 -11.04
N THR A 355 -6.67 -20.37 -9.81
CA THR A 355 -8.06 -20.58 -9.40
C THR A 355 -8.37 -19.71 -8.20
N THR A 356 -9.33 -18.80 -8.35
CA THR A 356 -9.70 -17.84 -7.31
C THR A 356 -11.18 -18.01 -6.96
N LEU A 357 -11.48 -18.21 -5.68
CA LEU A 357 -12.86 -18.35 -5.19
C LEU A 357 -13.21 -17.13 -4.34
N PHE A 358 -14.19 -16.35 -4.78
CA PHE A 358 -14.88 -15.36 -3.96
C PHE A 358 -16.12 -16.01 -3.35
N ILE A 359 -16.13 -16.18 -2.03
CA ILE A 359 -17.19 -16.88 -1.29
C ILE A 359 -17.90 -15.88 -0.39
N LYS A 360 -19.22 -15.78 -0.53
CA LYS A 360 -20.01 -14.72 0.10
C LYS A 360 -20.44 -15.04 1.53
N SER A 361 -20.98 -16.23 1.77
CA SER A 361 -21.77 -16.49 3.00
C SER A 361 -21.35 -17.74 3.77
N GLY A 362 -20.80 -18.76 3.12
CA GLY A 362 -20.40 -20.00 3.80
C GLY A 362 -19.22 -20.72 3.15
N LEU A 363 -18.22 -21.08 3.96
CA LEU A 363 -17.06 -21.88 3.57
C LEU A 363 -16.91 -23.05 4.55
N THR A 364 -17.10 -24.28 4.07
CA THR A 364 -17.02 -25.48 4.92
C THR A 364 -16.35 -26.64 4.20
N PHE A 365 -15.21 -27.10 4.72
CA PHE A 365 -14.62 -28.38 4.34
C PHE A 365 -14.78 -29.30 5.54
N ASN A 366 -15.60 -30.34 5.40
CA ASN A 366 -15.86 -31.31 6.45
C ASN A 366 -15.10 -32.60 6.16
N GLN A 367 -13.86 -32.71 6.64
CA GLN A 367 -12.94 -33.80 6.30
C GLN A 367 -12.78 -33.97 4.79
N GLY A 368 -12.73 -32.85 4.07
CA GLY A 368 -12.41 -32.83 2.65
C GLY A 368 -10.90 -32.98 2.42
N ALA A 369 -10.49 -33.03 1.17
CA ALA A 369 -9.10 -32.76 0.81
C ALA A 369 -9.03 -31.91 -0.44
N VAL A 370 -8.02 -31.06 -0.52
CA VAL A 370 -7.70 -30.37 -1.77
C VAL A 370 -6.58 -31.17 -2.41
N LEU A 371 -6.91 -31.91 -3.47
CA LEU A 371 -5.95 -32.60 -4.31
C LEU A 371 -5.37 -31.59 -5.30
N ASN A 372 -4.45 -30.77 -4.82
CA ASN A 372 -3.89 -29.69 -5.63
C ASN A 372 -2.38 -29.58 -5.47
N SER A 373 -1.79 -29.11 -6.58
CA SER A 373 -0.47 -28.53 -6.80
C SER A 373 0.33 -28.24 -5.54
N SER A 374 1.60 -28.65 -5.55
CA SER A 374 2.63 -28.26 -4.58
C SER A 374 2.89 -26.75 -4.51
N ASP A 375 2.23 -25.93 -5.35
CA ASP A 375 2.33 -24.48 -5.39
C ASP A 375 1.05 -23.78 -4.85
N PRO A 376 1.05 -23.40 -3.56
CA PRO A 376 -0.01 -22.61 -2.93
C PRO A 376 -0.37 -21.28 -3.60
N SER A 377 0.44 -20.77 -4.53
CA SER A 377 0.13 -19.51 -5.22
C SER A 377 -0.96 -19.62 -6.29
N LEU A 378 -1.34 -20.83 -6.70
CA LEU A 378 -2.33 -21.06 -7.77
C LEU A 378 -3.76 -21.19 -7.26
N PHE A 379 -3.98 -21.18 -5.95
CA PHE A 379 -5.29 -21.32 -5.34
C PHE A 379 -5.51 -20.29 -4.25
N GLN A 380 -6.43 -19.36 -4.46
CA GLN A 380 -6.80 -18.37 -3.46
C GLN A 380 -8.29 -18.42 -3.15
N ILE A 381 -8.63 -18.31 -1.87
CA ILE A 381 -9.99 -18.13 -1.39
C ILE A 381 -10.11 -16.76 -0.75
N TYR A 382 -11.03 -15.94 -1.25
CA TYR A 382 -11.48 -14.69 -0.64
C TYR A 382 -12.87 -14.91 -0.04
N TYR A 383 -12.95 -15.00 1.28
CA TYR A 383 -14.20 -15.23 2.00
C TYR A 383 -14.71 -13.93 2.64
N ALA A 384 -15.79 -13.39 2.08
CA ALA A 384 -16.40 -12.12 2.49
C ALA A 384 -17.39 -12.26 3.65
N GLY A 385 -17.80 -13.50 3.98
CA GLY A 385 -18.77 -13.77 5.02
C GLY A 385 -18.26 -13.46 6.43
N THR A 386 -19.19 -13.43 7.38
CA THR A 386 -18.92 -13.26 8.82
C THR A 386 -19.12 -14.55 9.61
N ASN A 387 -19.83 -15.52 9.04
CA ASN A 387 -19.99 -16.85 9.62
C ASN A 387 -18.63 -17.56 9.69
N ALA A 388 -18.44 -18.42 10.68
CA ALA A 388 -17.20 -19.19 10.82
C ALA A 388 -16.90 -20.01 9.54
N ALA A 389 -15.73 -19.78 8.95
CA ALA A 389 -15.18 -20.61 7.90
C ALA A 389 -14.47 -21.80 8.52
N THR A 390 -14.85 -23.02 8.13
CA THR A 390 -14.24 -24.24 8.66
C THR A 390 -13.50 -24.97 7.55
N VAL A 391 -12.22 -25.24 7.75
CA VAL A 391 -11.41 -26.07 6.85
C VAL A 391 -10.86 -27.25 7.66
N SER A 392 -11.66 -28.31 7.72
CA SER A 392 -11.26 -29.59 8.31
C SER A 392 -10.83 -30.55 7.21
N LEU A 393 -9.60 -31.03 7.29
CA LEU A 393 -9.02 -31.95 6.32
C LEU A 393 -9.09 -33.40 6.81
N LYS A 394 -9.29 -34.35 5.88
CA LYS A 394 -9.14 -35.78 6.19
C LYS A 394 -7.69 -36.07 6.62
N THR A 395 -7.46 -37.11 7.42
CA THR A 395 -6.15 -37.42 8.03
C THR A 395 -4.98 -37.55 7.05
N THR A 396 -5.23 -37.93 5.80
CA THR A 396 -4.22 -38.04 4.73
C THR A 396 -4.25 -36.89 3.72
N GLY A 397 -5.07 -35.87 3.99
CA GLY A 397 -5.24 -34.72 3.11
C GLY A 397 -4.35 -33.55 3.50
N SER A 398 -3.85 -32.84 2.49
CA SER A 398 -3.21 -31.54 2.65
C SER A 398 -4.08 -30.46 2.01
N TYR A 399 -3.83 -29.20 2.39
CA TYR A 399 -4.34 -28.02 1.70
C TYR A 399 -3.19 -27.22 1.11
N TYR A 400 -3.27 -26.87 -0.16
CA TYR A 400 -2.30 -25.98 -0.83
C TYR A 400 -3.05 -24.79 -1.40
N GLY A 401 -2.85 -23.61 -0.80
CA GLY A 401 -3.53 -22.38 -1.21
C GLY A 401 -3.45 -21.28 -0.16
N THR A 402 -4.10 -20.15 -0.45
CA THR A 402 -4.26 -19.06 0.51
C THR A 402 -5.73 -18.87 0.87
N ILE A 403 -5.99 -18.33 2.07
CA ILE A 403 -7.34 -17.95 2.51
C ILE A 403 -7.28 -16.55 3.09
N TYR A 404 -8.13 -15.66 2.57
CA TYR A 404 -8.36 -14.31 3.06
C TYR A 404 -9.80 -14.20 3.58
N ALA A 405 -9.97 -14.20 4.90
CA ALA A 405 -11.25 -14.19 5.60
C ALA A 405 -11.27 -13.10 6.70
N PRO A 406 -11.02 -11.82 6.37
CA PRO A 406 -10.73 -10.77 7.35
C PRO A 406 -11.88 -10.46 8.32
N ASN A 407 -13.09 -10.92 8.03
CA ASN A 407 -14.32 -10.68 8.79
C ASN A 407 -14.87 -11.92 9.50
N ALA A 408 -14.19 -13.06 9.42
CA ALA A 408 -14.67 -14.32 9.96
C ALA A 408 -13.61 -15.07 10.78
N THR A 409 -14.11 -15.93 11.68
CA THR A 409 -13.28 -16.96 12.30
C THR A 409 -12.94 -18.02 11.26
N LEU A 410 -11.66 -18.31 11.07
CA LEU A 410 -11.15 -19.43 10.30
C LEU A 410 -10.75 -20.55 11.27
N SER A 411 -11.35 -21.72 11.14
CA SER A 411 -11.02 -22.91 11.93
C SER A 411 -10.29 -23.93 11.07
N LEU A 412 -9.05 -24.27 11.45
CA LEU A 412 -8.20 -25.26 10.79
C LEU A 412 -8.03 -26.49 11.69
N SER A 413 -8.29 -27.67 11.13
CA SER A 413 -8.14 -28.94 11.85
C SER A 413 -7.87 -30.13 10.91
N GLY A 414 -7.28 -31.18 11.47
CA GLY A 414 -6.99 -32.42 10.73
C GLY A 414 -5.92 -32.25 9.65
N GLY A 415 -5.83 -33.22 8.76
CA GLY A 415 -4.86 -33.23 7.66
C GLY A 415 -3.42 -33.50 8.07
N THR A 416 -2.58 -33.56 7.03
CA THR A 416 -1.12 -33.66 7.14
C THR A 416 -0.44 -32.29 7.13
N GLY A 417 -1.12 -31.24 6.66
CA GLY A 417 -0.60 -29.88 6.68
C GLY A 417 -1.39 -28.89 5.81
N PHE A 418 -1.25 -27.61 6.14
CA PHE A 418 -1.81 -26.47 5.45
C PHE A 418 -0.65 -25.64 4.87
N TYR A 419 -0.49 -25.66 3.56
CA TYR A 419 0.60 -25.01 2.84
C TYR A 419 0.11 -23.73 2.18
N GLY A 420 0.69 -22.59 2.54
CA GLY A 420 0.35 -21.28 1.99
C GLY A 420 0.32 -20.17 3.02
N SER A 421 -0.68 -19.30 2.98
CA SER A 421 -0.80 -18.17 3.91
C SER A 421 -2.27 -17.90 4.24
N PHE A 422 -2.53 -17.61 5.50
CA PHE A 422 -3.89 -17.53 6.04
C PHE A 422 -4.10 -16.19 6.76
N ILE A 423 -5.07 -15.41 6.28
CA ILE A 423 -5.49 -14.15 6.91
C ILE A 423 -6.94 -14.31 7.35
N ALA A 424 -7.24 -14.01 8.62
CA ALA A 424 -8.59 -14.15 9.17
C ALA A 424 -8.93 -13.03 10.18
N ASP A 425 -10.20 -12.93 10.58
CA ASP A 425 -10.53 -12.13 11.77
C ASP A 425 -9.96 -12.80 13.03
N THR A 426 -10.34 -14.07 13.21
CA THR A 426 -9.83 -14.95 14.25
C THR A 426 -9.35 -16.24 13.61
N LEU A 427 -8.22 -16.79 14.06
CA LEU A 427 -7.76 -18.12 13.64
C LEU A 427 -7.82 -19.09 14.82
N VAL A 428 -8.45 -20.24 14.61
CA VAL A 428 -8.45 -21.37 15.56
C VAL A 428 -7.76 -22.56 14.89
N ALA A 429 -6.58 -22.92 15.36
CA ALA A 429 -5.84 -24.09 14.92
C ALA A 429 -5.81 -25.13 16.05
N SER A 430 -6.35 -26.31 15.79
CA SER A 430 -6.47 -27.39 16.78
C SER A 430 -6.08 -28.75 16.19
N GLY A 431 -5.93 -29.76 17.06
CA GLY A 431 -5.70 -31.14 16.63
C GLY A 431 -4.36 -31.38 15.92
N GLY A 432 -3.33 -30.60 16.23
CA GLY A 432 -2.00 -30.75 15.61
C GLY A 432 -1.89 -30.16 14.21
N SER A 433 -2.69 -29.13 13.90
CA SER A 433 -2.67 -28.49 12.58
C SER A 433 -1.31 -27.85 12.28
N ALA A 434 -0.62 -28.37 11.27
CA ALA A 434 0.66 -27.85 10.79
C ALA A 434 0.42 -26.82 9.68
N ILE A 435 0.90 -25.59 9.85
CA ILE A 435 0.79 -24.52 8.84
C ILE A 435 2.19 -24.19 8.31
N HIS A 436 2.38 -24.41 7.03
CA HIS A 436 3.66 -24.22 6.34
C HIS A 436 3.56 -23.02 5.41
N TYR A 437 4.22 -21.92 5.77
CA TYR A 437 4.28 -20.75 4.91
C TYR A 437 5.08 -21.02 3.65
N ASN A 438 4.50 -20.74 2.48
CA ASN A 438 5.23 -20.78 1.22
C ASN A 438 5.89 -19.43 0.92
N LYS A 439 7.21 -19.36 1.04
CA LYS A 439 8.00 -18.14 0.76
C LYS A 439 7.89 -17.64 -0.68
N ALA A 440 7.58 -18.50 -1.64
CA ALA A 440 7.33 -18.09 -3.03
C ALA A 440 6.10 -17.17 -3.18
N LEU A 441 5.17 -17.17 -2.21
CA LEU A 441 4.07 -16.18 -2.17
C LEU A 441 4.59 -14.75 -2.02
N GLY A 442 5.76 -14.61 -1.39
CA GLY A 442 6.44 -13.34 -1.16
C GLY A 442 6.75 -12.55 -2.44
N THR A 443 6.94 -13.24 -3.56
CA THR A 443 7.29 -12.60 -4.84
C THR A 443 6.16 -12.65 -5.86
N LYS A 444 5.12 -13.47 -5.64
CA LYS A 444 4.00 -13.69 -6.57
C LYS A 444 2.77 -12.81 -6.31
N SER A 445 2.58 -12.33 -5.09
CA SER A 445 1.42 -11.50 -4.72
C SER A 445 1.85 -10.19 -4.10
N LEU A 446 2.52 -9.36 -4.91
CA LEU A 446 2.98 -8.04 -4.50
C LEU A 446 1.83 -7.04 -4.58
N ALA A 447 1.40 -6.52 -3.44
CA ALA A 447 0.44 -5.42 -3.38
C ALA A 447 1.19 -4.10 -3.53
N LEU A 448 0.67 -3.25 -4.42
CA LEU A 448 1.24 -1.93 -4.64
C LEU A 448 0.89 -1.00 -3.47
N GLY A 449 1.92 -0.41 -2.86
CA GLY A 449 1.77 0.64 -1.86
C GLY A 449 1.46 2.01 -2.48
N PRO A 450 1.20 3.04 -1.66
CA PRO A 450 1.12 4.41 -2.15
C PRO A 450 2.50 4.93 -2.59
N PHE A 451 2.51 5.93 -3.47
CA PHE A 451 3.66 6.78 -3.68
C PHE A 451 4.01 7.53 -2.39
N ARG A 452 5.31 7.64 -2.11
CA ARG A 452 5.86 8.39 -0.99
C ARG A 452 6.96 9.32 -1.48
N ILE A 453 7.11 10.46 -0.83
CA ILE A 453 8.23 11.38 -1.06
C ILE A 453 9.50 10.75 -0.52
N MET A 454 10.51 10.66 -1.37
CA MET A 454 11.83 10.09 -1.07
C MET A 454 12.85 11.19 -0.82
N THR A 455 12.84 12.23 -1.65
CA THR A 455 13.70 13.41 -1.52
C THR A 455 12.91 14.66 -1.83
N TRP A 456 13.42 15.78 -1.32
CA TRP A 456 12.77 17.07 -1.42
C TRP A 456 13.83 18.17 -1.49
N THR A 457 13.66 19.11 -2.42
CA THR A 457 14.59 20.22 -2.67
C THR A 457 13.80 21.48 -2.99
N GLN A 458 14.17 22.60 -2.36
CA GLN A 458 13.66 23.93 -2.69
C GLN A 458 14.68 24.69 -3.54
N LYS A 459 14.20 25.37 -4.58
CA LYS A 459 14.94 26.39 -5.31
C LYS A 459 14.28 27.74 -5.03
N SER A 460 15.10 28.68 -4.57
CA SER A 460 14.70 30.06 -4.30
C SER A 460 15.30 30.96 -5.37
N TYR A 461 14.52 31.91 -5.87
CA TYR A 461 14.89 32.81 -6.95
C TYR A 461 14.94 34.26 -6.47
#